data_AF-A0A3G5CSE5-F1
#
_entry.id   AF-A0A3G5CSE5-F1
#
_cell.length_a   1.000
_cell.length_b   1.000
_cell.length_c   1.000
_cell.angle_alpha   90.00
_cell.angle_beta   90.00
_cell.angle_gamma   90.00
#
_symmetry.space_group_name_H-M   'P 1'
#
loop_
_entity.id
_entity.type
_entity.pdbx_description
1 polymer ?
#
loop_
_entity_poly.entity_id
_entity_poly.type
_entity_poly.pdbx_seq_one_letter_code
_entity_poly.pdbx_strand_id
1 'polypeptide(L)'
;MPRSQRNDNFIDKTFTILADILTRILPTTRREREASIYYRDGMSAQSEGEYAEALRSYYKAMRLEIDSYDRSYIPHNIGLIHTSNGEHAKASEYYFQAPERNSFLPQAFNNMAVIRHHRGEQAIQQGDLEISEAWFDQAAEYWKRAIALSPDNYAEAQNWPKVTGRSSLFYQPVLLGRQNNKTEKV
;
A
#
# COMPACT_ATOMS: atom_id res chain seq x y z
N MET A 1 -20.69 -0.89 -26.23
CA MET A 1 -20.94 -2.24 -26.79
C MET A 1 -20.14 -3.24 -25.97
N PRO A 2 -20.72 -4.34 -25.46
CA PRO A 2 -19.91 -5.34 -24.78
C PRO A 2 -19.22 -6.21 -25.82
N ARG A 3 -17.89 -6.16 -25.87
CA ARG A 3 -17.08 -7.16 -26.56
C ARG A 3 -16.63 -8.19 -25.53
N SER A 4 -17.03 -9.44 -25.74
CA SER A 4 -16.29 -10.59 -25.24
C SER A 4 -16.48 -11.72 -26.25
N GLN A 5 -15.47 -11.94 -27.09
CA GLN A 5 -15.22 -13.28 -27.58
C GLN A 5 -14.68 -14.06 -26.38
N ARG A 6 -15.59 -14.87 -25.80
CA ARG A 6 -15.32 -15.81 -24.73
C ARG A 6 -14.31 -16.83 -25.23
N ASN A 7 -13.12 -16.86 -24.65
CA ASN A 7 -12.28 -18.05 -24.70
C ASN A 7 -12.98 -19.12 -23.87
N ASP A 8 -13.64 -20.08 -24.54
CA ASP A 8 -14.26 -21.27 -23.95
C ASP A 8 -13.19 -22.27 -23.43
N ASN A 9 -12.21 -21.79 -22.66
CA ASN A 9 -11.17 -22.64 -22.11
C ASN A 9 -11.73 -23.46 -20.95
N PHE A 10 -11.44 -24.77 -20.97
CA PHE A 10 -11.77 -25.70 -19.90
C PHE A 10 -11.32 -25.17 -18.52
N ILE A 11 -10.16 -24.50 -18.48
CA ILE A 11 -9.61 -23.85 -17.28
C ILE A 11 -10.50 -22.70 -16.76
N ASP A 12 -11.11 -21.92 -17.65
CA ASP A 12 -12.01 -20.81 -17.27
C ASP A 12 -13.31 -21.36 -16.68
N LYS A 13 -13.83 -22.46 -17.23
CA LYS A 13 -15.03 -23.15 -16.74
C LYS A 13 -14.78 -23.80 -15.37
N THR A 14 -13.65 -24.49 -15.19
CA THR A 14 -13.31 -25.09 -13.90
C THR A 14 -13.04 -24.03 -12.84
N PHE A 15 -12.36 -22.94 -13.19
CA PHE A 15 -12.16 -21.81 -12.29
C PHE A 15 -13.50 -21.17 -11.87
N THR A 16 -14.41 -20.97 -12.83
CA THR A 16 -15.75 -20.44 -12.58
C THR A 16 -16.55 -21.35 -11.63
N ILE A 17 -16.55 -22.67 -11.87
CA ILE A 17 -17.26 -23.64 -11.01
C ILE A 17 -16.66 -23.66 -9.60
N LEU A 18 -15.34 -23.65 -9.47
CA LEU A 18 -14.67 -23.62 -8.17
C LEU A 18 -14.96 -22.31 -7.41
N ALA A 19 -14.95 -21.16 -8.09
CA ALA A 19 -15.32 -19.89 -7.50
C ALA A 19 -16.79 -19.89 -7.03
N ASP A 20 -17.71 -20.47 -7.80
CA ASP A 20 -19.13 -20.60 -7.44
C ASP A 20 -19.35 -21.51 -6.22
N ILE A 21 -18.58 -22.60 -6.12
CA ILE A 21 -18.64 -23.51 -4.95
C ILE A 21 -18.06 -22.82 -3.71
N LEU A 22 -16.91 -22.16 -3.85
CA LEU A 22 -16.26 -21.45 -2.74
C LEU A 22 -17.14 -20.31 -2.20
N THR A 23 -17.81 -19.55 -3.07
CA THR A 23 -18.74 -18.48 -2.66
C THR A 23 -20.04 -18.98 -2.05
N ARG A 24 -20.45 -20.24 -2.31
CA ARG A 24 -21.58 -20.88 -1.62
C ARG A 24 -21.20 -21.43 -0.26
N ILE A 25 -19.96 -21.88 -0.08
CA ILE A 25 -19.45 -22.48 1.17
C ILE A 25 -18.97 -21.40 2.15
N LEU A 26 -18.31 -20.36 1.65
CA LEU A 26 -17.94 -19.18 2.44
C LEU A 26 -19.16 -18.26 2.49
N PRO A 27 -19.73 -17.94 3.66
CA PRO A 27 -20.83 -16.98 3.75
C PRO A 27 -20.31 -15.59 3.41
N THR A 28 -20.20 -15.27 2.11
CA THR A 28 -19.89 -13.92 1.66
C THR A 28 -21.13 -13.09 1.84
N THR A 29 -21.07 -12.16 2.80
CA THR A 29 -22.22 -11.31 3.07
C THR A 29 -22.54 -10.50 1.82
N ARG A 30 -23.81 -10.13 1.63
CA ARG A 30 -24.20 -9.23 0.53
C ARG A 30 -23.33 -7.96 0.53
N ARG A 31 -22.96 -7.49 1.73
CA ARG A 31 -22.08 -6.35 1.97
C ARG A 31 -20.67 -6.56 1.41
N GLU A 32 -20.02 -7.69 1.69
CA GLU A 32 -18.70 -8.02 1.14
C GLU A 32 -18.72 -8.09 -0.40
N ARG A 33 -19.75 -8.70 -0.98
CA ARG A 33 -19.92 -8.71 -2.44
C ARG A 33 -20.06 -7.31 -3.01
N GLU A 34 -20.86 -6.45 -2.38
CA GLU A 34 -21.00 -5.04 -2.79
C GLU A 34 -19.67 -4.28 -2.63
N ALA A 35 -18.92 -4.50 -1.55
CA ALA A 35 -17.59 -3.91 -1.34
C ALA A 35 -16.62 -4.30 -2.46
N SER A 36 -16.57 -5.60 -2.79
CA SER A 36 -15.72 -6.15 -3.86
C SER A 36 -16.07 -5.58 -5.23
N ILE A 37 -17.35 -5.43 -5.56
CA ILE A 37 -17.80 -4.80 -6.81
C ILE A 37 -17.28 -3.36 -6.89
N TYR A 38 -17.53 -2.54 -5.87
CA TYR A 38 -17.05 -1.15 -5.88
C TYR A 38 -15.52 -1.05 -5.92
N TYR A 39 -14.81 -1.98 -5.28
CA TYR A 39 -13.35 -2.01 -5.35
C TYR A 39 -12.86 -2.30 -6.79
N ARG A 40 -13.48 -3.27 -7.47
CA ARG A 40 -13.17 -3.62 -8.87
C ARG A 40 -13.52 -2.50 -9.84
N ASP A 41 -14.67 -1.84 -9.65
CA ASP A 41 -15.06 -0.67 -10.44
C ASP A 41 -14.04 0.46 -10.25
N GLY A 42 -13.59 0.67 -9.02
CA GLY A 42 -12.53 1.63 -8.70
C GLY A 42 -11.22 1.34 -9.44
N MET A 43 -10.77 0.09 -9.45
CA MET A 43 -9.57 -0.33 -10.18
C MET A 43 -9.72 -0.16 -11.70
N SER A 44 -10.89 -0.49 -12.25
CA SER A 44 -11.17 -0.33 -13.69
C SER A 44 -11.07 1.14 -14.08
N ALA A 45 -11.81 2.02 -13.39
CA ALA A 45 -11.80 3.45 -13.63
C ALA A 45 -10.39 4.06 -13.45
N GLN A 46 -9.64 3.61 -12.43
CA GLN A 46 -8.26 4.06 -12.23
C GLN A 46 -7.36 3.70 -13.41
N SER A 47 -7.50 2.48 -13.95
CA SER A 47 -6.71 2.03 -15.12
C SER A 47 -7.07 2.78 -16.41
N GLU A 48 -8.28 3.32 -16.49
CA GLU A 48 -8.76 4.15 -17.59
C GLU A 48 -8.41 5.64 -17.42
N GLY A 49 -7.84 6.04 -16.27
CA GLY A 49 -7.52 7.43 -15.95
C GLY A 49 -8.70 8.25 -15.40
N GLU A 50 -9.86 7.62 -15.20
CA GLU A 50 -11.09 8.23 -14.68
C GLU A 50 -11.01 8.37 -13.15
N TYR A 51 -10.06 9.16 -12.67
CA TYR A 51 -9.71 9.26 -11.25
C TYR A 51 -10.86 9.72 -10.34
N ALA A 52 -11.74 10.60 -10.81
CA ALA A 52 -12.90 11.03 -10.04
C ALA A 52 -13.90 9.89 -9.80
N GLU A 53 -14.12 9.04 -10.81
CA GLU A 53 -14.97 7.86 -10.69
C GLU A 53 -14.31 6.79 -9.83
N ALA A 54 -13.01 6.55 -10.02
CA ALA A 54 -12.23 5.62 -9.21
C ALA A 54 -12.32 5.96 -7.71
N LEU A 55 -12.12 7.22 -7.35
CA LEU A 55 -12.25 7.70 -5.97
C LEU A 55 -13.66 7.48 -5.42
N ARG A 56 -14.71 7.79 -6.18
CA ARG A 56 -16.11 7.55 -5.75
C ARG A 56 -16.36 6.07 -5.45
N SER A 57 -15.85 5.19 -6.29
CA SER A 57 -15.97 3.73 -6.13
C SER A 57 -15.15 3.24 -4.94
N TYR A 58 -13.90 3.67 -4.78
CA TYR A 58 -13.09 3.32 -3.61
C TYR A 58 -13.68 3.81 -2.29
N TYR A 59 -14.24 5.02 -2.22
CA TYR A 59 -14.91 5.48 -1.01
C TYR A 59 -16.16 4.66 -0.67
N LYS A 60 -16.89 4.16 -1.67
CA LYS A 60 -18.01 3.23 -1.43
C LYS A 60 -17.51 1.88 -0.93
N ALA A 61 -16.49 1.31 -1.57
CA ALA A 61 -15.84 0.08 -1.13
C ALA A 61 -15.36 0.21 0.32
N MET A 62 -14.67 1.31 0.67
CA MET A 62 -14.13 1.53 2.02
C MET A 62 -15.21 1.59 3.11
N ARG A 63 -16.42 2.07 2.81
CA ARG A 63 -17.54 2.07 3.77
C ARG A 63 -18.10 0.67 4.01
N LEU A 64 -18.05 -0.18 2.99
CA LEU A 64 -18.63 -1.52 3.02
C LEU A 64 -17.64 -2.57 3.50
N GLU A 65 -16.36 -2.44 3.15
CA GLU A 65 -15.33 -3.41 3.54
C GLU A 65 -15.03 -3.34 5.03
N ILE A 66 -15.07 -4.50 5.69
CA ILE A 66 -14.84 -4.66 7.12
C ILE A 66 -13.58 -5.44 7.41
N ASP A 67 -13.14 -6.31 6.49
CA ASP A 67 -11.92 -7.06 6.67
C ASP A 67 -10.72 -6.11 6.63
N SER A 68 -9.86 -6.19 7.65
CA SER A 68 -8.74 -5.25 7.80
C SER A 68 -7.73 -5.40 6.67
N TYR A 69 -7.51 -6.63 6.21
CA TYR A 69 -6.54 -6.93 5.18
C TYR A 69 -7.03 -6.41 3.82
N ASP A 70 -8.24 -6.76 3.39
CA ASP A 70 -8.81 -6.31 2.12
C ASP A 70 -9.02 -4.79 2.11
N ARG A 71 -9.47 -4.24 3.24
CA ARG A 71 -9.61 -2.79 3.38
C ARG A 71 -8.30 -2.03 3.27
N SER A 72 -7.14 -2.64 3.53
CA SER A 72 -5.84 -1.96 3.48
C SER A 72 -5.44 -1.53 2.05
N TYR A 73 -5.90 -2.24 1.03
CA TYR A 73 -5.61 -1.91 -0.37
C TYR A 73 -6.37 -0.67 -0.86
N ILE A 74 -7.53 -0.38 -0.27
CA ILE A 74 -8.38 0.75 -0.68
C ILE A 74 -7.70 2.11 -0.46
N PRO A 75 -7.23 2.46 0.75
CA PRO A 75 -6.51 3.71 0.97
C PRO A 75 -5.18 3.74 0.19
N HIS A 76 -4.53 2.59 -0.04
CA HIS A 76 -3.36 2.55 -0.92
C HIS A 76 -3.69 3.02 -2.35
N ASN A 77 -4.77 2.51 -2.96
CA ASN A 77 -5.17 2.91 -4.32
C ASN A 77 -5.65 4.37 -4.38
N ILE A 78 -6.36 4.85 -3.34
CA ILE A 78 -6.71 6.27 -3.23
C ILE A 78 -5.43 7.14 -3.16
N GLY A 79 -4.42 6.70 -2.40
CA GLY A 79 -3.11 7.34 -2.32
C GLY A 79 -2.41 7.43 -3.69
N LEU A 80 -2.47 6.36 -4.50
CA LEU A 80 -1.92 6.36 -5.86
C LEU A 80 -2.56 7.45 -6.73
N ILE A 81 -3.89 7.57 -6.69
CA ILE A 81 -4.61 8.60 -7.45
C ILE A 81 -4.18 10.01 -7.02
N HIS A 82 -4.08 10.26 -5.71
CA HIS A 82 -3.61 11.56 -5.22
C HIS A 82 -2.15 11.84 -5.60
N THR A 83 -1.28 10.83 -5.61
CA THR A 83 0.09 10.97 -6.14
C THR A 83 0.07 11.36 -7.62
N SER A 84 -0.75 10.70 -8.45
CA SER A 84 -0.91 11.01 -9.87
C SER A 84 -1.42 12.43 -10.13
N ASN A 85 -2.24 12.98 -9.21
CA ASN A 85 -2.72 14.36 -9.27
C ASN A 85 -1.73 15.40 -8.68
N GLY A 86 -0.55 14.99 -8.23
CA GLY A 86 0.43 15.88 -7.57
C GLY A 86 0.05 16.27 -6.14
N GLU A 87 -1.01 15.68 -5.57
CA GLU A 87 -1.52 15.97 -4.24
C GLU A 87 -0.76 15.16 -3.16
N HIS A 88 0.57 15.29 -3.13
CA HIS A 88 1.46 14.44 -2.31
C HIS A 88 1.15 14.46 -0.80
N ALA A 89 0.62 15.57 -0.28
CA ALA A 89 0.20 15.65 1.12
C ALA A 89 -0.97 14.70 1.42
N LYS A 90 -2.04 14.76 0.60
CA LYS A 90 -3.19 13.85 0.71
C LYS A 90 -2.78 12.40 0.47
N ALA A 91 -1.96 12.16 -0.55
CA ALA A 91 -1.44 10.82 -0.84
C ALA A 91 -0.72 10.22 0.36
N SER A 92 0.11 11.02 1.05
CA SER A 92 0.81 10.59 2.26
C SER A 92 -0.16 10.14 3.35
N GLU A 93 -1.23 10.91 3.63
CA GLU A 93 -2.23 10.56 4.65
C GLU A 93 -2.89 9.20 4.36
N TYR A 94 -3.25 8.96 3.10
CA TYR A 94 -3.84 7.68 2.70
C TYR A 94 -2.86 6.52 2.75
N TYR A 95 -1.61 6.72 2.35
CA TYR A 95 -0.62 5.66 2.50
C TYR A 95 -0.32 5.32 3.96
N PHE A 96 -0.46 6.24 4.90
CA PHE A 96 -0.32 5.92 6.34
C PHE A 96 -1.45 5.01 6.86
N GLN A 97 -2.67 5.20 6.36
CA GLN A 97 -3.83 4.40 6.79
C GLN A 97 -3.75 2.94 6.35
N ALA A 98 -2.97 2.62 5.31
CA ALA A 98 -2.87 1.25 4.80
C ALA A 98 -2.04 0.33 5.72
N PRO A 99 -0.78 0.67 6.11
CA PRO A 99 0.01 -0.12 7.05
C PRO A 99 -0.56 -0.25 8.46
N GLU A 100 -1.36 0.73 8.93
CA GLU A 100 -2.09 0.61 10.20
C GLU A 100 -3.05 -0.60 10.20
N ARG A 101 -3.52 -1.00 9.03
CA ARG A 101 -4.48 -2.11 8.84
C ARG A 101 -3.83 -3.40 8.38
N ASN A 102 -2.73 -3.29 7.63
CA ASN A 102 -1.96 -4.40 7.11
C ASN A 102 -0.47 -4.06 7.06
N SER A 103 0.29 -4.56 8.05
CA SER A 103 1.74 -4.38 8.10
C SER A 103 2.50 -5.08 6.97
N PHE A 104 1.84 -5.93 6.17
CA PHE A 104 2.42 -6.69 5.06
C PHE A 104 2.06 -6.07 3.69
N LEU A 105 2.07 -4.73 3.59
CA LEU A 105 1.85 -4.02 2.34
C LEU A 105 3.11 -3.25 1.88
N PRO A 106 4.10 -3.94 1.28
CA PRO A 106 5.37 -3.33 0.89
C PRO A 106 5.23 -2.17 -0.11
N GLN A 107 4.20 -2.21 -0.96
CA GLN A 107 3.93 -1.17 -1.95
C GLN A 107 3.58 0.16 -1.29
N ALA A 108 2.84 0.13 -0.17
CA ALA A 108 2.51 1.34 0.58
C ALA A 108 3.77 1.95 1.20
N PHE A 109 4.64 1.14 1.82
CA PHE A 109 5.92 1.62 2.33
C PHE A 109 6.82 2.19 1.23
N ASN A 110 6.90 1.55 0.07
CA ASN A 110 7.65 2.07 -1.07
C ASN A 110 7.11 3.44 -1.52
N ASN A 111 5.80 3.60 -1.67
CA ASN A 111 5.22 4.87 -2.11
C ASN A 111 5.38 5.99 -1.07
N MET A 112 5.32 5.65 0.22
CA MET A 112 5.66 6.58 1.29
C MET A 112 7.10 7.05 1.19
N ALA A 113 8.03 6.12 0.97
CA ALA A 113 9.45 6.44 0.79
C ALA A 113 9.67 7.38 -0.39
N VAL A 114 9.04 7.11 -1.54
CA VAL A 114 9.10 7.97 -2.74
C VAL A 114 8.58 9.38 -2.45
N ILE A 115 7.44 9.52 -1.76
CA ILE A 115 6.93 10.86 -1.38
C ILE A 115 7.90 11.59 -0.45
N ARG A 116 8.50 10.88 0.51
CA ARG A 116 9.47 11.46 1.45
C ARG A 116 10.73 11.89 0.73
N HIS A 117 11.24 11.07 -0.17
CA HIS A 117 12.38 11.38 -1.02
C HIS A 117 12.12 12.64 -1.86
N HIS A 118 10.98 12.72 -2.55
CA HIS A 118 10.59 13.91 -3.31
C HIS A 118 10.51 15.18 -2.45
N ARG A 119 10.05 15.09 -1.19
CA ARG A 119 10.08 16.23 -0.26
C ARG A 119 11.49 16.65 0.13
N GLY A 120 12.42 15.70 0.24
CA GLY A 120 13.84 15.99 0.43
C GLY A 120 14.42 16.78 -0.75
N GLU A 121 14.13 16.34 -1.98
CA GLU A 121 14.55 17.05 -3.20
C GLU A 121 13.97 18.47 -3.26
N GLN A 122 12.70 18.66 -2.89
CA GLN A 122 12.08 19.98 -2.80
C GLN A 122 12.75 20.87 -1.74
N ALA A 123 13.14 20.31 -0.60
CA ALA A 123 13.85 21.05 0.45
C ALA A 123 15.24 21.51 -0.03
N ILE A 124 15.96 20.69 -0.81
CA ILE A 124 17.22 21.12 -1.47
C ILE A 124 16.96 22.32 -2.38
N GLN A 125 15.91 22.27 -3.21
CA GLN A 125 15.58 23.37 -4.12
C GLN A 125 15.25 24.67 -3.37
N GLN A 126 14.75 24.56 -2.14
CA GLN A 126 14.47 25.68 -1.25
C GLN A 126 15.69 26.13 -0.44
N GLY A 127 16.82 25.41 -0.52
CA GLY A 127 18.05 25.70 0.21
C GLY A 127 18.07 25.18 1.65
N ASP A 128 17.07 24.38 2.06
CA ASP A 128 16.97 23.82 3.41
C ASP A 128 17.55 22.41 3.45
N LEU A 129 18.87 22.34 3.65
CA LEU A 129 19.61 21.08 3.68
C LEU A 129 19.29 20.23 4.91
N GLU A 130 19.00 20.85 6.06
CA GLU A 130 18.67 20.12 7.28
C GLU A 130 17.32 19.39 7.14
N ILE A 131 16.30 20.10 6.65
CA ILE A 131 14.99 19.50 6.37
C ILE A 131 15.11 18.42 5.28
N SER A 132 15.93 18.65 4.26
CA SER A 132 16.19 17.65 3.23
C SER A 132 16.72 16.34 3.79
N GLU A 133 17.77 16.40 4.62
CA GLU A 133 18.37 15.20 5.22
C GLU A 133 17.37 14.44 6.09
N ALA A 134 16.54 15.14 6.87
CA ALA A 134 15.49 14.52 7.67
C ALA A 134 14.45 13.79 6.80
N TRP A 135 14.06 14.37 5.66
CA TRP A 135 13.15 13.71 4.72
C TRP A 135 13.77 12.47 4.07
N PHE A 136 15.04 12.54 3.72
CA PHE A 136 15.79 11.42 3.16
C PHE A 136 15.98 10.27 4.14
N ASP A 137 16.18 10.56 5.41
CA ASP A 137 16.26 9.53 6.45
C ASP A 137 14.91 8.83 6.64
N GLN A 138 13.80 9.58 6.62
CA GLN A 138 12.47 8.99 6.62
C GLN A 138 12.21 8.12 5.38
N ALA A 139 12.68 8.54 4.20
CA ALA A 139 12.55 7.75 2.98
C ALA A 139 13.30 6.40 3.10
N ALA A 140 14.54 6.44 3.59
CA ALA A 140 15.34 5.24 3.81
C ALA A 140 14.69 4.25 4.79
N GLU A 141 14.09 4.75 5.88
CA GLU A 141 13.35 3.92 6.84
C GLU A 141 12.14 3.21 6.23
N TYR A 142 11.37 3.89 5.37
CA TYR A 142 10.24 3.25 4.70
C TYR A 142 10.69 2.25 3.63
N TRP A 143 11.73 2.56 2.87
CA TRP A 143 12.33 1.60 1.92
C TRP A 143 12.88 0.36 2.63
N LYS A 144 13.51 0.51 3.79
CA LYS A 144 13.91 -0.62 4.64
C LYS A 144 12.74 -1.55 4.96
N ARG A 145 11.59 -0.99 5.36
CA ARG A 145 10.39 -1.79 5.64
C ARG A 145 9.85 -2.48 4.39
N ALA A 146 9.82 -1.78 3.25
CA ALA A 146 9.38 -2.36 1.98
C ALA A 146 10.27 -3.54 1.54
N ILE A 147 11.59 -3.39 1.63
CA ILE A 147 12.57 -4.43 1.28
C ILE A 147 12.50 -5.61 2.23
N ALA A 148 12.32 -5.38 3.53
CA ALA A 148 12.18 -6.47 4.50
C ALA A 148 10.98 -7.38 4.20
N LEU A 149 9.91 -6.83 3.63
CA LEU A 149 8.69 -7.55 3.24
C LEU A 149 8.77 -8.15 1.83
N SER A 150 9.53 -7.55 0.91
CA SER A 150 9.72 -8.05 -0.45
C SER A 150 11.11 -7.70 -0.96
N PRO A 151 12.13 -8.53 -0.63
CA PRO A 151 13.51 -8.25 -0.95
C PRO A 151 13.73 -8.04 -2.45
N ASP A 152 13.09 -8.84 -3.32
CA ASP A 152 13.42 -8.88 -4.74
C ASP A 152 12.68 -7.84 -5.62
N ASN A 153 11.74 -7.06 -5.05
CA ASN A 153 10.85 -6.20 -5.85
C ASN A 153 11.32 -4.74 -6.03
N TYR A 154 12.10 -4.18 -5.10
CA TYR A 154 12.40 -2.73 -5.08
C TYR A 154 13.89 -2.44 -5.28
N ALA A 155 14.40 -2.66 -6.49
CA ALA A 155 15.83 -2.47 -6.81
C ALA A 155 16.33 -1.04 -6.54
N GLU A 156 15.53 -0.01 -6.85
CA GLU A 156 15.87 1.39 -6.56
C GLU A 156 15.96 1.65 -5.06
N ALA A 157 14.99 1.15 -4.29
CA ALA A 157 14.98 1.22 -2.84
C ALA A 157 16.19 0.54 -2.20
N GLN A 158 16.76 -0.48 -2.85
CA GLN A 158 17.98 -1.16 -2.37
C GLN A 158 19.25 -0.37 -2.67
N ASN A 159 19.31 0.29 -3.82
CA ASN A 159 20.54 0.93 -4.31
C ASN A 159 20.72 2.33 -3.76
N TRP A 160 19.64 3.12 -3.66
CA TRP A 160 19.73 4.52 -3.25
C TRP A 160 20.29 4.71 -1.83
N PRO A 161 19.86 3.95 -0.80
CA PRO A 161 20.44 4.08 0.54
C PRO A 161 21.92 3.66 0.61
N LYS A 162 22.36 2.76 -0.29
CA LYS A 162 23.78 2.35 -0.36
C LYS A 162 24.66 3.47 -0.86
N VAL A 163 24.24 4.13 -1.95
CA VAL A 163 25.00 5.22 -2.57
C VAL A 163 25.02 6.47 -1.68
N THR A 164 23.96 6.69 -0.89
CA THR A 164 23.84 7.86 0.00
C THR A 164 24.42 7.64 1.40
N GLY A 165 25.06 6.50 1.67
CA GLY A 165 25.64 6.19 2.99
C GLY A 165 24.63 5.84 4.08
N ARG A 166 23.35 5.67 3.72
CA ARG A 166 22.22 5.36 4.62
C ARG A 166 22.03 3.86 4.87
N SER A 167 22.91 3.01 4.37
CA SER A 167 22.92 1.56 4.63
C SER A 167 22.93 1.20 6.11
N SER A 168 23.54 2.02 6.97
CA SER A 168 23.62 1.77 8.41
C SER A 168 22.24 1.67 9.08
N LEU A 169 21.25 2.39 8.56
CA LEU A 169 19.86 2.32 9.02
C LEU A 169 19.27 0.92 8.84
N PHE A 170 19.77 0.13 7.89
CA PHE A 170 19.30 -1.23 7.61
C PHE A 170 19.80 -2.27 8.62
N TYR A 171 20.88 -1.96 9.36
CA TYR A 171 21.55 -2.90 10.27
C TYR A 171 21.27 -2.68 11.77
N GLN A 172 20.41 -1.73 12.15
CA GLN A 172 20.05 -1.57 13.57
C GLN A 172 19.15 -2.74 14.03
N PRO A 173 19.55 -3.51 15.06
CA PRO A 173 18.70 -4.52 15.65
C PRO A 173 17.53 -3.83 16.36
N VAL A 174 16.30 -4.28 16.06
CA VAL A 174 15.10 -3.87 16.79
C VAL A 174 15.28 -4.28 18.24
N LEU A 175 15.62 -3.34 19.12
CA LEU A 175 15.56 -3.53 20.56
C LEU A 175 14.08 -3.56 20.95
N LEU A 176 13.43 -4.70 20.72
CA LEU A 176 12.16 -5.05 21.35
C LEU A 176 12.43 -5.08 22.86
N GLY A 177 11.92 -4.05 23.55
CA GLY A 177 12.05 -3.90 24.99
C GLY A 177 11.55 -5.16 25.71
N ARG A 178 12.47 -5.96 26.22
CA ARG A 178 12.18 -6.91 27.29
C ARG A 178 11.72 -6.10 28.49
N GLN A 179 10.43 -6.15 28.81
CA GLN A 179 9.97 -5.85 30.15
C GLN A 179 10.65 -6.82 31.11
N ASN A 180 11.66 -6.32 31.83
CA ASN A 180 12.22 -7.03 32.96
C ASN A 180 11.18 -7.04 34.08
N ASN A 181 10.49 -8.17 34.23
CA ASN A 181 9.82 -8.51 35.48
C ASN A 181 10.90 -8.61 36.56
N LYS A 182 11.03 -7.55 37.36
CA LYS A 182 11.75 -7.60 38.62
C LYS A 182 10.92 -8.46 39.58
N THR A 183 11.51 -9.59 39.95
CA THR A 183 11.23 -10.33 41.16
C THR A 183 11.36 -9.41 42.37
N GLU A 184 10.24 -9.07 43.02
CA GLU A 184 10.24 -8.69 44.42
C GLU A 184 10.06 -9.95 45.26
N LYS A 185 11.12 -10.30 45.97
CA LYS A 185 11.06 -11.17 47.15
C LYS A 185 10.42 -10.37 48.28
N VAL A 186 9.43 -10.95 48.94
CA VAL A 186 9.15 -10.76 50.37
C VAL A 186 9.17 -12.14 51.01
#